data_AF-A0A959LEU4-F1
#
_entry.id   AF-A0A959LEU4-F1
#
_cell.length_a   1.000
_cell.length_b   1.000
_cell.length_c   1.000
_cell.angle_alpha   90.00
_cell.angle_beta   90.00
_cell.angle_gamma   90.00
#
_symmetry.space_group_name_H-M   'P 1'
#
loop_
_entity.id
_entity.type
_entity.pdbx_description
1 polymer ?
#
loop_
_entity_poly.entity_id
_entity_poly.type
_entity_poly.pdbx_seq_one_letter_code
_entity_poly.pdbx_strand_id
1 'polypeptide(L)'
;MRIDLQPRWKEELVASCPMGTLVLELTMGKLHVYFPDETLWAASAPEWAKPLRADFLAACESWSKSQGIPMTVTDHTFVYALTDPA
;
A
#
# COMPACT_ATOMS: atom_id res chain seq x y z
N MET A 1 -14.51 -5.48 -30.42
CA MET A 1 -13.56 -4.89 -29.46
C MET A 1 -12.90 -6.02 -28.71
N ARG A 2 -11.56 -6.10 -28.69
CA ARG A 2 -10.85 -7.18 -28.01
C ARG A 2 -9.73 -6.58 -27.17
N ILE A 3 -9.80 -6.82 -25.86
CA ILE A 3 -8.81 -6.41 -24.86
C ILE A 3 -8.22 -7.70 -24.31
N ASP A 4 -6.90 -7.84 -24.41
CA ASP A 4 -6.14 -8.96 -23.88
C ASP A 4 -4.95 -8.38 -23.10
N LEU A 5 -4.88 -8.70 -21.80
CA LEU A 5 -3.99 -8.12 -20.79
C LEU A 5 -3.19 -9.23 -20.10
N GLN A 6 -1.90 -8.96 -19.86
CA GLN A 6 -0.91 -9.84 -19.21
C GLN A 6 0.46 -9.12 -19.27
N PRO A 7 1.48 -9.39 -18.44
CA PRO A 7 1.52 -10.04 -17.12
C PRO A 7 1.47 -9.02 -15.94
N ARG A 8 1.21 -9.53 -14.73
CA ARG A 8 1.20 -8.80 -13.44
C ARG A 8 2.21 -9.44 -12.49
N TRP A 9 3.39 -8.84 -12.35
CA TRP A 9 4.23 -9.06 -11.17
C TRP A 9 4.39 -7.70 -10.51
N LYS A 10 3.89 -7.57 -9.29
CA LYS A 10 3.84 -6.31 -8.55
C LYS A 10 4.35 -6.61 -7.14
N GLU A 11 5.35 -5.87 -6.69
CA GLU A 11 5.74 -5.96 -5.29
C GLU A 11 4.77 -5.14 -4.46
N GLU A 12 4.05 -5.87 -3.63
CA GLU A 12 2.91 -5.40 -2.86
C GLU A 12 3.27 -5.59 -1.39
N LEU A 13 3.26 -4.51 -0.63
CA LEU A 13 3.33 -4.57 0.82
C LEU A 13 1.92 -4.77 1.36
N VAL A 14 1.69 -5.90 2.01
CA VAL A 14 0.39 -6.26 2.57
C VAL A 14 0.34 -5.86 4.05
N ALA A 15 -0.58 -4.96 4.40
CA ALA A 15 -0.83 -4.51 5.77
C ALA A 15 -2.22 -4.98 6.21
N SER A 16 -2.28 -5.89 7.18
CA SER A 16 -3.54 -6.48 7.68
C SER A 16 -3.88 -5.98 9.08
N CYS A 17 -5.16 -5.68 9.32
CA CYS A 17 -5.72 -5.36 10.62
C CYS A 17 -7.12 -5.99 10.77
N PRO A 18 -7.77 -5.91 11.96
CA PRO A 18 -9.10 -6.50 12.16
C PRO A 18 -10.20 -5.96 11.23
N MET A 19 -10.03 -4.77 10.64
CA MET A 19 -11.00 -4.17 9.71
C MET A 19 -10.80 -4.61 8.26
N GLY A 20 -9.65 -5.19 7.92
CA GLY A 20 -9.34 -5.64 6.58
C GLY A 20 -7.86 -5.55 6.24
N THR A 21 -7.56 -5.71 4.96
CA THR A 21 -6.20 -5.76 4.44
C THR A 21 -6.00 -4.69 3.39
N LEU A 22 -4.93 -3.91 3.52
CA LEU A 22 -4.47 -2.96 2.51
C LEU A 22 -3.25 -3.51 1.78
N VAL A 23 -3.15 -3.11 0.52
CA VAL A 23 -1.98 -3.32 -0.32
C VAL A 23 -1.37 -1.96 -0.64
N LEU A 24 -0.09 -1.84 -0.34
CA LEU A 24 0.77 -0.67 -0.59
C LEU A 24 1.85 -1.03 -1.61
N GLU A 25 2.50 -0.03 -2.17
CA GLU A 25 3.60 -0.24 -3.11
C GLU A 25 4.92 -0.57 -2.41
N LEU A 26 5.62 -1.57 -2.95
CA LEU A 26 6.97 -1.96 -2.59
C LEU A 26 7.77 -2.17 -3.90
N THR A 27 9.04 -1.74 -3.95
CA THR A 27 9.83 -1.83 -5.20
C THR A 27 10.76 -3.02 -5.31
N MET A 28 10.77 -3.65 -6.49
CA MET A 28 11.61 -4.82 -6.78
C MET A 28 13.11 -4.50 -6.81
N GLY A 29 13.91 -5.45 -6.32
CA GLY A 29 15.37 -5.44 -6.36
C GLY A 29 15.98 -4.74 -5.14
N LYS A 30 15.80 -3.42 -5.03
CA LYS A 30 16.08 -2.68 -3.80
C LYS A 30 14.75 -2.31 -3.17
N LEU A 31 14.36 -3.05 -2.14
CA LEU A 31 13.12 -2.81 -1.42
C LEU A 31 13.05 -1.35 -0.99
N HIS A 32 11.94 -0.71 -1.31
CA HIS A 32 11.59 0.64 -0.91
C HIS A 32 10.08 0.72 -0.79
N VAL A 33 9.59 1.18 0.36
CA VAL A 33 8.14 1.36 0.59
C VAL A 33 7.73 2.75 0.12
N TYR A 34 6.72 2.82 -0.73
CA TYR A 34 6.05 4.08 -1.03
C TYR A 34 4.71 4.12 -0.32
N PHE A 35 4.57 5.06 0.60
CA PHE A 35 3.35 5.24 1.38
C PHE A 35 2.58 6.47 0.87
N PRO A 36 1.24 6.39 0.75
CA PRO A 36 0.45 7.51 0.28
C PRO A 36 0.58 8.73 1.18
N ASP A 37 0.72 9.91 0.59
CA ASP A 37 0.50 11.16 1.31
C ASP A 37 -0.97 11.30 1.77
N GLU A 38 -1.29 12.39 2.45
CA GLU A 38 -2.64 12.60 2.98
C GLU A 38 -3.70 12.69 1.89
N THR A 39 -3.36 13.37 0.78
CA THR A 39 -4.27 13.62 -0.33
C THR A 39 -4.60 12.31 -1.05
N LEU A 40 -3.59 11.52 -1.41
CA LEU A 40 -3.75 10.24 -2.06
C LEU A 40 -4.45 9.23 -1.15
N TRP A 41 -4.13 9.21 0.15
CA TRP A 41 -4.82 8.34 1.11
C TRP A 41 -6.31 8.67 1.18
N ALA A 42 -6.66 9.95 1.30
CA ALA A 42 -8.07 10.36 1.37
C ALA A 42 -8.85 10.02 0.09
N ALA A 43 -8.18 10.02 -1.07
CA ALA A 43 -8.78 9.71 -2.36
C ALA A 43 -8.89 8.21 -2.65
N SER A 44 -7.91 7.39 -2.26
CA SER A 44 -7.76 6.01 -2.72
C SER A 44 -7.96 4.94 -1.65
N ALA A 45 -7.71 5.26 -0.37
CA ALA A 45 -7.90 4.28 0.69
C ALA A 45 -9.40 3.96 0.85
N PRO A 46 -9.76 2.71 1.20
CA PRO A 46 -11.15 2.36 1.48
C PRO A 46 -11.67 3.16 2.68
N GLU A 47 -12.98 3.43 2.72
CA GLU A 47 -13.61 4.30 3.73
C GLU A 47 -13.22 3.93 5.18
N TRP A 48 -13.13 2.63 5.48
CA TRP A 48 -12.75 2.16 6.82
C TRP A 48 -11.30 2.48 7.20
N ALA A 49 -10.40 2.63 6.22
CA ALA A 49 -8.98 2.91 6.44
C ALA A 49 -8.65 4.40 6.47
N LYS A 50 -9.49 5.25 5.85
CA LYS A 50 -9.30 6.71 5.85
C LYS A 50 -8.98 7.31 7.23
N PRO A 51 -9.74 7.00 8.31
CA PRO A 51 -9.44 7.54 9.64
C PRO A 51 -8.19 6.92 10.30
N LEU A 52 -7.67 5.81 9.77
CA LEU A 52 -6.57 5.04 10.35
C LEU A 52 -5.21 5.34 9.71
N ARG A 53 -5.10 6.38 8.88
CA ARG A 53 -3.87 6.70 8.14
C ARG A 53 -2.64 6.75 9.04
N ALA A 54 -2.75 7.45 10.17
CA ALA A 54 -1.64 7.62 11.11
C ALA A 54 -1.17 6.28 11.69
N ASP A 55 -2.10 5.37 12.02
CA ASP A 55 -1.78 4.05 12.54
C ASP A 55 -1.08 3.18 11.49
N PHE A 56 -1.57 3.19 10.25
CA PHE A 56 -0.94 2.48 9.14
C PHE A 56 0.44 3.04 8.80
N LEU A 57 0.60 4.37 8.82
CA LEU A 57 1.88 5.03 8.59
C LEU A 57 2.90 4.61 9.66
N ALA A 58 2.54 4.71 10.95
CA ALA A 58 3.41 4.33 12.05
C ALA A 58 3.79 2.84 12.00
N ALA A 59 2.84 1.96 11.65
CA ALA A 59 3.11 0.53 11.46
C ALA A 59 4.08 0.28 10.29
N CYS A 60 3.89 0.97 9.16
CA CYS A 60 4.77 0.86 8.00
C CYS A 60 6.18 1.37 8.29
N GLU A 61 6.32 2.50 8.98
CA GLU A 61 7.61 3.05 9.39
C GLU A 61 8.37 2.10 10.33
N SER A 62 7.67 1.57 11.34
CA SER A 62 8.23 0.61 12.29
C SER A 62 8.69 -0.67 11.60
N TRP A 63 7.87 -1.24 10.72
CA TRP A 63 8.22 -2.42 9.94
C TRP A 63 9.40 -2.15 9.02
N SER A 64 9.35 -1.07 8.24
CA SER A 64 10.41 -0.68 7.29
C SER A 64 11.75 -0.52 8.01
N LYS A 65 11.76 0.14 9.16
CA LYS A 65 12.94 0.27 10.02
C LYS A 65 13.46 -1.07 10.53
N SER A 66 12.58 -1.99 10.93
CA SER A 66 12.96 -3.34 11.39
C SER A 66 13.60 -4.19 10.29
N GLN A 67 13.19 -3.98 9.03
CA GLN A 67 13.71 -4.70 7.87
C GLN A 67 14.90 -4.00 7.20
N GLY A 68 15.28 -2.80 7.66
CA GLY A 68 16.29 -1.98 6.99
C GLY A 68 15.85 -1.49 5.61
N ILE A 69 14.54 -1.40 5.38
CA ILE A 69 13.93 -0.97 4.12
C ILE A 69 13.68 0.55 4.19
N PRO A 70 14.16 1.35 3.24
CA PRO A 70 13.81 2.76 3.13
C PRO A 70 12.33 2.96 2.79
N MET A 71 11.76 4.08 3.23
CA MET A 71 10.38 4.44 3.00
C MET A 71 10.24 5.90 2.58
N THR A 72 9.28 6.22 1.72
CA THR A 72 8.97 7.59 1.28
C THR A 72 7.47 7.81 1.26
N VAL A 73 7.02 8.95 1.78
CA VAL A 73 5.63 9.40 1.67
C VAL A 73 5.49 10.23 0.39
N THR A 74 4.54 9.87 -0.48
CA THR A 74 4.36 10.51 -1.79
C THR A 74 2.92 10.36 -2.31
N ASP A 75 2.51 11.26 -3.19
CA ASP A 75 1.30 11.18 -4.02
C ASP A 75 1.47 10.29 -5.27
N HIS A 76 2.69 9.84 -5.58
CA HIS A 76 3.01 8.98 -6.70
C HIS A 76 3.15 7.51 -6.29
N THR A 77 2.08 6.94 -5.73
CA THR A 77 2.03 5.53 -5.33
C THR A 77 0.61 4.96 -5.41
N PHE A 78 0.37 3.76 -4.87
CA PHE A 78 -0.96 3.17 -4.77
C PHE A 78 -1.24 2.62 -3.37
N VAL A 79 -2.52 2.71 -2.99
CA VAL A 79 -3.10 1.96 -1.87
C VAL A 79 -4.46 1.45 -2.30
N TYR A 80 -4.77 0.20 -1.98
CA TYR A 80 -6.10 -0.37 -2.21
C TYR A 80 -6.40 -1.49 -1.21
N ALA A 81 -7.68 -1.78 -1.00
CA ALA A 81 -8.08 -2.93 -0.18
C ALA A 81 -7.84 -4.23 -0.93
N LEU A 82 -7.17 -5.21 -0.29
CA LEU A 82 -7.16 -6.57 -0.81
C LEU A 82 -8.58 -7.12 -0.66
N THR A 83 -9.29 -7.20 -1.76
CA THR A 83 -10.57 -7.92 -1.84
C THR A 83 -10.25 -9.35 -2.21
N ASP A 84 -10.74 -10.31 -1.41
CA ASP A 84 -10.68 -11.72 -1.80
C ASP A 84 -11.33 -11.86 -3.18
N PRO A 85 -10.72 -12.61 -4.12
CA PRO A 85 -11.39 -12.90 -5.38
C PRO A 85 -12.65 -13.71 -5.06
N ALA A 86 -13.81 -13.13 -5.40
CA ALA A 86 -15.10 -13.81 -5.35
C ALA A 86 -15.10 -15.09 -6.21
#